data_AF-A0AAD6K3J8-F1
#
_entry.id   AF-A0AAD6K3J8-F1
#
_cell.length_a   1.000
_cell.length_b   1.000
_cell.length_c   1.000
_cell.angle_alpha   90.00
_cell.angle_beta   90.00
_cell.angle_gamma   90.00
#
_symmetry.space_group_name_H-M   'P 1'
#
loop_
_entity.id
_entity.type
_entity.pdbx_description
1 polymer ?
#
loop_
_entity_poly.entity_id
_entity_poly.type
_entity_poly.pdbx_seq_one_letter_code
_entity_poly.pdbx_strand_id
1 'polypeptide(L)'
;MPEALKMPEPELIDHAGLDSAVYLRIYLMGLKIFVPIAFLAWAVLVPVNYTNDTLKIAQLVSNVTASDIDKLSISNVPLKSQRFWTHIVMAYAFTFWTCRVLLKEYEKVASMRLQFLSAEGRRPDQFTVLVRNVPPDPDESVSELVEHFFLVNHPHHYLTHQVCFCSNIIYSVNIFGRKLSI
;
A
#
# COMPACT_ATOMS: atom_id res chain seq x y z
N MET A 1 -18.27 -16.18 10.98
CA MET A 1 -18.25 -14.99 10.10
C MET A 1 -18.92 -13.75 10.70
N PRO A 2 -20.17 -13.76 11.21
CA PRO A 2 -20.84 -12.51 11.61
C PRO A 2 -20.21 -11.82 12.82
N GLU A 3 -19.64 -12.58 13.77
CA GLU A 3 -18.97 -12.01 14.95
C GLU A 3 -17.73 -11.17 14.60
N ALA A 4 -17.05 -11.47 13.49
CA ALA A 4 -15.84 -10.75 13.08
C ALA A 4 -16.12 -9.32 12.55
N LEU A 5 -17.38 -9.02 12.18
CA LEU A 5 -17.79 -7.71 11.68
C LEU A 5 -18.40 -6.80 12.75
N LYS A 6 -18.61 -7.31 13.98
CA LYS A 6 -19.26 -6.56 15.06
C LYS A 6 -18.30 -5.61 15.79
N MET A 7 -16.99 -5.84 15.68
CA MET A 7 -15.99 -5.04 16.38
C MET A 7 -15.85 -3.65 15.73
N PRO A 8 -16.06 -2.55 16.47
CA PRO A 8 -15.93 -1.21 15.94
C PRO A 8 -14.45 -0.85 15.69
N GLU A 9 -14.20 -0.05 14.64
CA GLU A 9 -12.84 0.34 14.22
C GLU A 9 -11.94 0.90 15.34
N PRO A 10 -12.42 1.72 16.31
CA PRO A 10 -11.58 2.22 17.39
C PRO A 10 -11.09 1.13 18.35
N GLU A 11 -11.95 0.16 18.66
CA GLU A 11 -11.62 -0.96 19.56
C GLU A 11 -10.61 -1.90 18.89
N LEU A 12 -10.70 -2.05 17.56
CA LEU A 12 -9.74 -2.83 16.78
C LEU A 12 -8.35 -2.17 16.76
N ILE A 13 -8.29 -0.84 16.67
CA ILE A 13 -7.01 -0.10 16.69
C ILE A 13 -6.33 -0.27 18.05
N ASP A 14 -7.09 -0.19 19.14
CA ASP A 14 -6.56 -0.35 20.50
C ASP A 14 -6.06 -1.78 20.76
N HIS A 15 -6.78 -2.78 20.24
CA HIS A 15 -6.49 -4.19 20.53
C HIS A 15 -5.49 -4.86 19.56
N ALA A 16 -5.47 -4.46 18.27
CA ALA A 16 -4.65 -5.07 17.22
C ALA A 16 -3.62 -4.12 16.60
N GLY A 17 -3.64 -2.84 16.99
CA GLY A 17 -2.75 -1.79 16.50
C GLY A 17 -3.23 -1.10 15.23
N LEU A 18 -2.67 0.11 14.99
CA LEU A 18 -3.00 0.95 13.84
C LEU A 18 -2.71 0.26 12.50
N ASP A 19 -1.58 -0.47 12.39
CA ASP A 19 -1.15 -1.08 11.13
C ASP A 19 -2.14 -2.15 10.64
N SER A 20 -2.60 -3.01 11.55
CA SER A 20 -3.63 -4.03 11.27
C SER A 20 -4.96 -3.40 10.84
N ALA A 21 -5.38 -2.30 11.49
CA ALA A 21 -6.59 -1.58 11.12
C ALA A 21 -6.46 -0.92 9.73
N VAL A 22 -5.31 -0.33 9.41
CA VAL A 22 -5.03 0.23 8.08
C VAL A 22 -5.03 -0.86 7.02
N TYR A 23 -4.48 -2.04 7.30
CA TYR A 23 -4.51 -3.18 6.39
C TYR A 23 -5.94 -3.62 6.04
N LEU A 24 -6.82 -3.74 7.04
CA LEU A 24 -8.24 -4.07 6.82
C LEU A 24 -8.97 -2.98 6.01
N ARG A 25 -8.61 -1.71 6.19
CA ARG A 25 -9.16 -0.61 5.39
C ARG A 25 -8.81 -0.73 3.91
N ILE A 26 -7.68 -1.34 3.54
CA ILE A 26 -7.34 -1.54 2.12
C ILE A 26 -8.39 -2.44 1.45
N TYR A 27 -8.85 -3.49 2.13
CA TYR A 27 -9.92 -4.36 1.60
C TYR A 27 -11.26 -3.65 1.51
N LEU A 28 -11.64 -2.89 2.54
CA LEU A 28 -12.89 -2.11 2.55
C LEU A 28 -12.87 -1.01 1.48
N MET A 29 -11.74 -0.34 1.29
CA MET A 29 -11.52 0.63 0.21
C MET A 29 -11.64 -0.06 -1.16
N GLY A 30 -11.04 -1.23 -1.32
CA GLY A 30 -11.16 -2.03 -2.55
C GLY A 30 -12.62 -2.30 -2.88
N LEU A 31 -13.41 -2.79 -1.91
CA LEU A 31 -14.84 -3.02 -2.11
C LEU A 31 -15.58 -1.73 -2.49
N LYS A 32 -15.29 -0.61 -1.82
CA LYS A 32 -15.88 0.70 -2.09
C LYS A 32 -15.58 1.26 -3.48
N ILE A 33 -14.41 0.91 -4.04
CA ILE A 33 -14.01 1.28 -5.41
C ILE A 33 -14.67 0.33 -6.42
N PHE A 34 -14.56 -0.97 -6.21
CA PHE A 34 -14.96 -1.98 -7.21
C PHE A 34 -16.47 -2.19 -7.31
N VAL A 35 -17.24 -2.04 -6.23
CA VAL A 35 -18.72 -2.21 -6.29
C VAL A 35 -19.39 -1.26 -7.29
N PRO A 36 -19.21 0.07 -7.23
CA PRO A 36 -19.83 0.98 -8.18
C PRO A 36 -19.28 0.81 -9.60
N ILE A 37 -17.97 0.52 -9.74
CA ILE A 37 -17.34 0.26 -11.04
C ILE A 37 -17.94 -1.00 -11.67
N ALA A 38 -18.09 -2.08 -10.92
CA ALA A 38 -18.68 -3.33 -11.40
C ALA A 38 -20.13 -3.14 -11.81
N PHE A 39 -20.92 -2.39 -11.02
CA PHE A 39 -22.30 -2.08 -11.35
C PHE A 39 -22.40 -1.25 -12.64
N LEU A 40 -21.59 -0.20 -12.78
CA LEU A 40 -21.55 0.64 -13.99
C LEU A 40 -21.05 -0.13 -15.22
N ALA A 41 -20.00 -0.94 -15.06
CA ALA A 41 -19.48 -1.78 -16.13
C ALA A 41 -20.54 -2.80 -16.59
N TRP A 42 -21.25 -3.42 -15.66
CA TRP A 42 -22.33 -4.34 -15.99
C TRP A 42 -23.52 -3.62 -16.65
N ALA A 43 -23.94 -2.46 -16.17
CA ALA A 43 -25.08 -1.73 -16.72
C ALA A 43 -24.80 -1.11 -18.09
N VAL A 44 -23.56 -0.67 -18.37
CA VAL A 44 -23.21 0.10 -19.58
C VAL A 44 -22.35 -0.71 -20.55
N LEU A 45 -21.24 -1.29 -20.08
CA LEU A 45 -20.28 -1.95 -20.99
C LEU A 45 -20.81 -3.29 -21.51
N VAL A 46 -21.55 -4.05 -20.69
CA VAL A 46 -22.11 -5.33 -21.13
C VAL A 46 -23.11 -5.16 -22.28
N PRO A 47 -24.14 -4.28 -22.22
CA PRO A 47 -25.03 -4.08 -23.36
C PRO A 47 -24.32 -3.49 -24.59
N VAL A 48 -23.39 -2.56 -24.40
CA VAL A 48 -22.65 -1.92 -25.50
C VAL A 48 -21.78 -2.93 -26.25
N ASN A 49 -21.18 -3.87 -25.53
CA ASN A 49 -20.31 -4.89 -26.12
C ASN A 49 -21.11 -6.11 -26.62
N TYR A 50 -22.22 -6.49 -25.99
CA TYR A 50 -23.03 -7.64 -26.41
C TYR A 50 -23.84 -7.38 -27.68
N THR A 51 -24.25 -6.15 -27.94
CA THR A 51 -25.02 -5.74 -29.14
C THR A 51 -24.17 -5.70 -30.43
N ASN A 52 -23.09 -6.46 -30.49
CA ASN A 52 -22.17 -6.48 -31.60
C ASN A 52 -21.83 -7.90 -32.03
N ASP A 53 -21.88 -8.13 -33.33
CA ASP A 53 -21.56 -9.43 -33.95
C ASP A 53 -20.18 -9.42 -34.66
N THR A 54 -19.41 -8.34 -34.51
CA THR A 54 -18.09 -8.16 -35.16
C THR A 54 -17.14 -9.32 -34.84
N LEU A 55 -17.09 -9.76 -33.58
CA LEU A 55 -16.23 -10.88 -33.16
C LEU A 55 -16.70 -12.23 -33.72
N LYS A 56 -18.02 -12.44 -33.86
CA LYS A 56 -18.57 -13.64 -34.51
C LYS A 56 -18.20 -13.68 -36.00
N ILE A 57 -18.24 -12.54 -36.67
CA ILE A 57 -17.83 -12.41 -38.08
C ILE A 57 -16.32 -12.64 -38.22
N ALA A 58 -15.49 -12.09 -37.33
CA ALA A 58 -14.04 -12.32 -37.33
C ALA A 58 -13.65 -13.79 -37.07
N GLN A 59 -14.39 -14.49 -36.20
CA GLN A 59 -14.20 -15.91 -35.98
C GLN A 59 -14.52 -16.75 -37.23
N LEU A 60 -15.55 -16.37 -37.99
CA LEU A 60 -15.95 -17.03 -39.25
C LEU A 60 -15.03 -16.71 -40.45
N VAL A 61 -14.58 -15.46 -40.57
CA VAL A 61 -13.86 -14.97 -41.77
C VAL A 61 -12.34 -15.06 -41.61
N SER A 62 -11.82 -14.85 -40.39
CA SER A 62 -10.38 -14.77 -40.11
C SER A 62 -9.84 -15.88 -39.20
N ASN A 63 -10.65 -16.89 -38.89
CA ASN A 63 -10.28 -18.05 -38.04
C ASN A 63 -9.63 -17.65 -36.70
N VAL A 64 -10.16 -16.59 -36.05
CA VAL A 64 -9.68 -16.09 -34.76
C VAL A 64 -10.28 -16.93 -33.64
N THR A 65 -9.45 -17.44 -32.72
CA THR A 65 -9.91 -18.09 -31.49
C THR A 65 -10.42 -17.04 -30.51
N ALA A 66 -11.73 -17.01 -30.29
CA ALA A 66 -12.38 -16.09 -29.36
C ALA A 66 -13.23 -16.87 -28.34
N SER A 67 -13.10 -16.50 -27.07
CA SER A 67 -13.91 -17.03 -25.96
C SER A 67 -15.18 -16.21 -25.74
N ASP A 68 -16.13 -16.73 -24.97
CA ASP A 68 -17.36 -15.99 -24.63
C ASP A 68 -17.10 -14.72 -23.80
N ILE A 69 -15.97 -14.67 -23.10
CA ILE A 69 -15.53 -13.49 -22.32
C ILE A 69 -15.06 -12.37 -23.27
N ASP A 70 -14.46 -12.74 -24.41
CA ASP A 70 -13.97 -11.77 -25.39
C ASP A 70 -15.11 -10.99 -26.07
N LYS A 71 -16.32 -11.56 -26.10
CA LYS A 71 -17.55 -10.88 -26.57
C LYS A 71 -17.95 -9.70 -25.69
N LEU A 72 -17.55 -9.72 -24.42
CA LEU A 72 -17.82 -8.67 -23.43
C LEU A 72 -16.70 -7.63 -23.34
N SER A 73 -15.60 -7.83 -24.07
CA SER A 73 -14.44 -6.96 -24.08
C SER A 73 -14.43 -6.03 -25.30
N ILE A 74 -13.48 -5.10 -25.30
CA ILE A 74 -13.24 -4.16 -26.41
C ILE A 74 -12.89 -4.88 -27.73
N SER A 75 -12.47 -6.14 -27.66
CA SER A 75 -12.23 -7.04 -28.79
C SER A 75 -13.46 -7.23 -29.69
N ASN A 76 -14.68 -6.99 -29.17
CA ASN A 76 -15.92 -7.05 -29.95
C ASN A 76 -16.34 -5.68 -30.53
N VAL A 77 -15.50 -4.64 -30.44
CA VAL A 77 -15.80 -3.30 -30.96
C VAL A 77 -15.05 -3.06 -32.29
N PRO A 78 -15.74 -2.77 -33.41
CA PRO A 78 -15.12 -2.59 -34.71
C PRO A 78 -14.32 -1.28 -34.76
N LEU A 79 -13.29 -1.30 -35.61
CA LEU A 79 -12.47 -0.13 -35.92
C LEU A 79 -13.36 1.01 -36.46
N LYS A 80 -13.13 2.23 -35.98
CA LYS A 80 -13.93 3.46 -36.28
C LYS A 80 -15.37 3.49 -35.74
N SER A 81 -15.71 2.66 -34.74
CA SER A 81 -17.04 2.71 -34.11
C SER A 81 -17.18 3.87 -33.12
N GLN A 82 -18.35 4.53 -33.13
CA GLN A 82 -18.74 5.51 -32.10
C GLN A 82 -18.83 4.89 -30.69
N ARG A 83 -18.96 3.57 -30.58
CA ARG A 83 -19.03 2.84 -29.29
C ARG A 83 -17.71 2.87 -28.52
N PHE A 84 -16.58 3.12 -29.19
CA PHE A 84 -15.28 3.26 -28.54
C PHE A 84 -15.24 4.50 -27.63
N TRP A 85 -15.98 5.56 -27.98
CA TRP A 85 -16.11 6.74 -27.12
C TRP A 85 -16.71 6.40 -25.75
N THR A 86 -17.65 5.45 -25.68
CA THR A 86 -18.20 4.98 -24.41
C THR A 86 -17.12 4.40 -23.51
N HIS A 87 -16.20 3.60 -24.05
CA HIS A 87 -15.07 3.04 -23.29
C HIS A 87 -14.14 4.13 -22.77
N ILE A 88 -13.83 5.15 -23.58
CA ILE A 88 -12.99 6.29 -23.17
C ILE A 88 -13.66 7.06 -22.03
N VAL A 89 -14.94 7.43 -22.20
CA VAL A 89 -15.69 8.19 -21.18
C VAL A 89 -15.79 7.40 -19.86
N MET A 90 -16.06 6.09 -19.95
CA MET A 90 -16.11 5.21 -18.79
C MET A 90 -14.74 5.09 -18.11
N ALA A 91 -13.65 5.01 -18.87
CA ALA A 91 -12.30 5.00 -18.30
C ALA A 91 -12.02 6.28 -17.49
N TYR A 92 -12.33 7.46 -18.05
CA TYR A 92 -12.19 8.72 -17.31
C TYR A 92 -13.08 8.77 -16.06
N ALA A 93 -14.32 8.29 -16.14
CA ALA A 93 -15.22 8.23 -15.00
C ALA A 93 -14.69 7.30 -13.89
N PHE A 94 -14.16 6.12 -14.26
CA PHE A 94 -13.56 5.17 -13.33
C PHE A 94 -12.29 5.71 -12.69
N THR A 95 -11.40 6.34 -13.47
CA THR A 95 -10.19 6.96 -12.94
C THR A 95 -10.55 8.09 -11.99
N PHE A 96 -11.46 8.99 -12.37
CA PHE A 96 -11.88 10.10 -11.52
C PHE A 96 -12.51 9.61 -10.21
N TRP A 97 -13.40 8.62 -10.28
CA TRP A 97 -14.01 8.00 -9.10
C TRP A 97 -12.96 7.36 -8.19
N THR A 98 -12.04 6.59 -8.77
CA THR A 98 -10.97 5.92 -8.03
C THR A 98 -10.08 6.93 -7.32
N CYS A 99 -9.60 7.96 -8.03
CA CYS A 99 -8.80 9.04 -7.45
C CYS A 99 -9.56 9.78 -6.31
N ARG A 100 -10.86 10.03 -6.48
CA ARG A 100 -11.71 10.65 -5.45
C ARG A 100 -11.79 9.81 -4.18
N VAL A 101 -11.98 8.50 -4.32
CA VAL A 101 -12.04 7.57 -3.17
C VAL A 101 -10.67 7.45 -2.52
N LEU A 102 -9.60 7.30 -3.30
CA LEU A 102 -8.23 7.24 -2.78
C LEU A 102 -7.87 8.48 -1.96
N LEU A 103 -8.18 9.67 -2.47
CA LEU A 103 -7.89 10.92 -1.78
C LEU A 103 -8.62 11.00 -0.43
N LYS A 104 -9.89 10.58 -0.40
CA LYS A 104 -10.69 10.57 0.83
C LYS A 104 -10.20 9.56 1.86
N GLU A 105 -9.84 8.35 1.43
CA GLU A 105 -9.30 7.34 2.35
C GLU A 105 -7.89 7.71 2.82
N TYR A 106 -7.06 8.32 1.95
CA TYR A 106 -5.73 8.81 2.33
C TYR A 106 -5.81 9.93 3.38
N GLU A 107 -6.71 10.89 3.20
CA GLU A 107 -7.00 11.94 4.18
C GLU A 107 -7.35 11.33 5.56
N LYS A 108 -8.23 10.32 5.57
CA LYS A 108 -8.63 9.61 6.79
C LYS A 108 -7.47 8.84 7.43
N VAL A 109 -6.67 8.12 6.64
CA VAL A 109 -5.50 7.36 7.14
C VAL A 109 -4.45 8.29 7.71
N ALA A 110 -4.19 9.42 7.05
CA ALA A 110 -3.30 10.45 7.55
C ALA A 110 -3.79 11.01 8.90
N SER A 111 -5.08 11.33 9.03
CA SER A 111 -5.63 11.84 10.29
C SER A 111 -5.56 10.81 11.42
N MET A 112 -5.89 9.54 11.14
CA MET A 112 -5.77 8.46 12.13
C MET A 112 -4.33 8.26 12.59
N ARG A 113 -3.37 8.30 11.65
CA ARG A 113 -1.95 8.19 11.98
C ARG A 113 -1.48 9.34 12.86
N LEU A 114 -1.89 10.58 12.56
CA LEU A 114 -1.54 11.74 13.38
C LEU A 114 -2.14 11.65 14.77
N GLN A 115 -3.41 11.25 14.88
CA GLN A 115 -4.08 11.05 16.18
C GLN A 115 -3.38 9.97 17.00
N PHE A 116 -3.05 8.83 16.38
CA PHE A 116 -2.32 7.75 17.01
C PHE A 116 -0.93 8.19 17.50
N LEU A 117 -0.15 8.87 16.65
CA LEU A 117 1.15 9.43 17.05
C LEU A 117 1.06 10.42 18.20
N SER A 118 -0.01 11.22 18.26
CA SER A 118 -0.22 12.19 19.34
C SER A 118 -0.69 11.57 20.66
N ALA A 119 -1.39 10.43 20.59
CA ALA A 119 -1.93 9.73 21.76
C ALA A 119 -0.96 8.67 22.31
N GLU A 120 0.05 8.29 21.54
CA GLU A 120 1.03 7.29 21.94
C GLU A 120 1.87 7.74 23.14
N GLY A 121 2.12 6.83 24.09
CA GLY A 121 3.05 7.05 25.20
C GLY A 121 4.49 7.28 24.74
N ARG A 122 5.34 7.73 25.68
CA ARG A 122 6.77 7.95 25.41
C ARG A 122 7.44 6.62 25.06
N ARG A 123 8.01 6.55 23.87
CA ARG A 123 8.79 5.40 23.41
C ARG A 123 10.20 5.87 23.00
N PRO A 124 11.22 5.01 23.13
CA PRO A 124 12.60 5.41 22.84
C PRO A 124 12.84 5.78 21.37
N ASP A 125 12.02 5.25 20.44
CA ASP A 125 12.05 5.59 19.01
C ASP A 125 11.75 7.08 18.74
N GLN A 126 10.98 7.74 19.61
CA GLN A 126 10.67 9.18 19.49
C GLN A 126 11.87 10.08 19.83
N PHE A 127 12.86 9.56 20.57
CA PHE A 127 14.03 10.32 21.05
C PHE A 127 15.35 9.82 20.46
N THR A 128 15.33 8.79 19.61
CA THR A 128 16.53 8.15 19.06
C THR A 128 16.65 8.43 17.57
N VAL A 129 17.81 8.91 17.13
CA VAL A 129 18.10 9.12 15.70
C VAL A 129 19.17 8.14 15.24
N LEU A 130 18.92 7.46 14.11
CA LEU A 130 19.90 6.57 13.49
C LEU A 130 20.83 7.37 12.57
N VAL A 131 22.08 7.55 13.00
CA VAL A 131 23.13 8.18 12.19
C VAL A 131 23.85 7.10 11.38
N ARG A 132 24.02 7.32 10.07
CA ARG A 132 24.70 6.40 9.15
C ARG A 132 25.82 7.14 8.42
N ASN A 133 26.82 6.39 7.94
CA ASN A 133 27.95 6.90 7.16
C ASN A 133 28.77 7.97 7.90
N VAL A 134 29.15 7.67 9.14
CA VAL A 134 30.11 8.51 9.87
C VAL A 134 31.47 8.40 9.15
N PRO A 135 32.12 9.52 8.82
CA PRO A 135 33.42 9.50 8.16
C PRO A 135 34.46 8.84 9.06
N PRO A 136 35.37 8.01 8.50
CA PRO A 136 36.46 7.46 9.28
C PRO A 136 37.47 8.56 9.62
N ASP A 137 37.77 8.71 10.90
CA ASP A 137 38.82 9.60 11.39
C ASP A 137 40.03 8.74 11.82
N PRO A 138 41.27 9.08 11.41
CA PRO A 138 42.46 8.34 11.81
C PRO A 138 42.86 8.57 13.28
N ASP A 139 42.44 9.69 13.88
CA ASP A 139 42.89 10.14 15.20
C ASP A 139 41.86 9.85 16.30
N GLU A 140 40.56 9.81 15.96
CA GLU A 140 39.46 9.59 16.92
C GLU A 140 38.66 8.31 16.63
N SER A 141 38.17 7.65 17.69
CA SER A 141 37.20 6.57 17.51
C SER A 141 35.84 7.11 17.04
N VAL A 142 35.05 6.28 16.34
CA VAL A 142 33.68 6.65 15.90
C VAL A 142 32.80 7.13 17.06
N SER A 143 33.03 6.61 18.27
CA SER A 143 32.31 7.00 19.48
C SER A 143 32.63 8.43 19.89
N GLU A 144 33.93 8.76 19.98
CA GLU A 144 34.42 10.09 20.37
C GLU A 144 34.04 11.14 19.33
N LEU A 145 34.19 10.81 18.03
CA LEU A 145 33.82 11.69 16.93
C LEU A 145 32.33 12.06 16.97
N VAL A 146 31.45 11.08 17.20
CA VAL A 146 30.00 11.31 17.32
C VAL A 146 29.70 12.15 18.55
N GLU A 147 30.29 11.83 19.70
CA GLU A 147 30.10 12.59 20.93
C GLU A 147 30.54 14.05 20.77
N HIS A 148 31.74 14.30 20.25
CA HIS A 148 32.25 15.64 19.99
C HIS A 148 31.34 16.41 19.02
N PHE A 149 30.93 15.79 17.91
CA PHE A 149 30.03 16.41 16.94
C PHE A 149 28.69 16.84 17.56
N PHE A 150 28.05 15.97 18.34
CA PHE A 150 26.75 16.27 18.94
C PHE A 150 26.83 17.24 20.13
N LEU A 151 27.91 17.22 20.91
CA LEU A 151 28.12 18.20 21.98
C LEU A 151 28.35 19.60 21.41
N VAL A 152 29.07 19.74 20.30
CA VAL A 152 29.33 21.03 19.66
C VAL A 152 28.07 21.57 18.96
N ASN A 153 27.35 20.74 18.21
CA ASN A 153 26.20 21.20 17.40
C ASN A 153 24.86 21.20 18.16
N HIS A 154 24.68 20.31 19.13
CA HIS A 154 23.41 20.10 19.84
C HIS A 154 23.60 19.97 21.37
N PRO A 155 24.24 20.95 22.03
CA PRO A 155 24.68 20.86 23.44
C PRO A 155 23.53 20.63 24.44
N HIS A 156 22.34 21.16 24.15
CA HIS A 156 21.19 21.09 25.06
C HIS A 156 20.25 19.89 24.84
N HIS A 157 20.45 19.12 23.76
CA HIS A 157 19.54 18.02 23.37
C HIS A 157 20.24 16.67 23.32
N TYR A 158 21.57 16.65 23.27
CA TYR A 158 22.34 15.41 23.31
C TYR A 158 22.24 14.75 24.69
N LEU A 159 21.92 13.46 24.70
CA LEU A 159 21.79 12.65 25.92
C LEU A 159 22.83 11.55 25.97
N THR A 160 22.82 10.68 24.96
CA THR A 160 23.70 9.52 24.86
C THR A 160 23.73 9.02 23.41
N HIS A 161 24.72 8.22 23.08
CA HIS A 161 24.82 7.53 21.79
C HIS A 161 25.16 6.05 22.03
N GLN A 162 24.81 5.21 21.05
CA GLN A 162 25.20 3.81 21.04
C GLN A 162 25.75 3.46 19.66
N VAL A 163 27.03 3.05 19.60
CA VAL A 163 27.67 2.62 18.37
C VAL A 163 27.14 1.23 17.98
N CYS A 164 26.67 1.08 16.74
CA CYS A 164 26.27 -0.22 16.21
C CYS A 164 27.51 -1.01 15.78
N PHE A 165 27.67 -2.22 16.33
CA PHE A 165 28.73 -3.14 15.94
C PHE A 165 28.21 -4.19 14.95
N CYS A 166 29.05 -4.59 13.99
CA CYS A 166 28.77 -5.70 13.08
C CYS A 166 28.82 -7.04 13.82
N SER A 167 27.75 -7.39 14.53
CA SER A 167 27.64 -8.66 15.29
C SER A 167 27.13 -9.85 14.46
N ASN A 168 27.19 -9.78 13.11
CA ASN A 168 26.62 -10.80 12.21
C ASN A 168 27.09 -12.23 12.53
N ILE A 169 28.37 -12.39 12.87
CA ILE A 169 28.95 -13.69 13.23
C ILE A 169 28.39 -14.18 14.58
N ILE A 170 28.28 -13.28 15.56
CA ILE A 170 27.77 -13.58 16.91
C ILE A 170 26.29 -13.98 16.87
N TYR A 171 25.48 -13.26 16.08
CA TYR A 171 24.08 -13.60 15.88
C TYR A 171 23.91 -14.95 15.17
N SER A 172 24.73 -15.22 14.14
CA SER A 172 24.70 -16.50 13.42
C SER A 172 25.01 -17.69 14.34
N VAL A 173 26.04 -17.56 15.18
CA VAL A 173 26.44 -18.62 16.15
C VAL A 173 25.35 -18.83 17.21
N ASN A 174 24.70 -17.78 17.70
CA ASN A 174 23.66 -17.91 18.73
C ASN A 174 22.36 -18.53 18.17
N ILE A 175 22.01 -18.22 16.91
CA ILE A 175 20.89 -18.84 16.20
C ILE A 175 21.17 -20.32 15.92
N PHE A 176 22.38 -20.67 15.48
CA PHE A 176 22.76 -22.07 15.28
C PHE A 176 22.83 -22.86 16.60
N GLY A 177 23.39 -22.28 17.67
CA GLY A 177 23.44 -22.90 19.00
C GLY A 177 22.06 -23.20 19.59
N ARG A 178 21.07 -22.29 19.41
CA ARG A 178 19.68 -22.55 19.80
C ARG A 178 19.00 -23.62 18.95
N LYS A 179 19.36 -23.75 17.67
CA LYS A 179 18.78 -24.75 16.76
C LYS A 179 19.32 -26.17 16.97
N LEU A 180 20.49 -26.32 17.60
CA LEU A 180 21.08 -27.59 18.02
C LEU A 180 20.62 -28.05 19.42
N SER A 181 19.85 -27.22 20.14
CA SER A 181 19.34 -27.50 21.49
C SER A 181 17.86 -27.92 21.51
N ILE A 182 17.27 -28.21 20.34
CA ILE A 182 15.91 -28.75 20.12
C ILE A 182 16.07 -30.01 19.27
#